data_AF-A0A1G1WD09-F1
#
_entry.id   AF-A0A1G1WD09-F1
#
_cell.length_a   1.000
_cell.length_b   1.000
_cell.length_c   1.000
_cell.angle_alpha   90.00
_cell.angle_beta   90.00
_cell.angle_gamma   90.00
#
_symmetry.space_group_name_H-M   'P 1'
#
loop_
_entity.id
_entity.type
_entity.pdbx_description
1 polymer ?
#
loop_
_entity_poly.entity_id
_entity_poly.type
_entity_poly.pdbx_seq_one_letter_code
_entity_poly.pdbx_strand_id
1 'polypeptide(L)'
;MIAIIALAIVSTFQISTASAHPLPGAIFTTLPDGSVVNGNIYTEKCDVALNGGPRNPQSHHLPDGVYDVAVTDPSGKIKLGIGEDVVTIANGRGTFGPISLCKLVGPSPYDTTPNPGGVYKAWLCESGQLFVHHDCKTDNFKVRPSAPPSVVPTPIPSPTSPPTALIPPAVATPTPEVPTQLPKSGGEPPSNGNDVLGTKFFLVAGGSILSLLGGFVAWRRKSLGVF
;
A
#
# COMPACT_ATOMS: atom_id res chain seq x y z
N MET A 1 -71.45 31.00 16.44
CA MET A 1 -70.03 31.42 16.55
C MET A 1 -69.25 30.25 17.12
N ILE A 2 -68.47 29.54 16.29
CA ILE A 2 -67.61 28.43 16.73
C ILE A 2 -66.19 28.99 16.81
N ALA A 3 -65.61 28.99 18.01
CA ALA A 3 -64.26 29.45 18.26
C ALA A 3 -63.25 28.39 17.80
N ILE A 4 -62.36 28.75 16.88
CA ILE A 4 -61.24 27.91 16.45
C ILE A 4 -60.07 28.19 17.39
N ILE A 5 -59.69 27.20 18.20
CA ILE A 5 -58.46 27.23 18.99
C ILE A 5 -57.35 26.66 18.11
N ALA A 6 -56.46 27.53 17.63
CA ALA A 6 -55.26 27.12 16.91
C ALA A 6 -54.21 26.63 17.91
N LEU A 7 -53.94 25.33 17.91
CA LEU A 7 -52.86 24.71 18.68
C LEU A 7 -51.55 24.88 17.90
N ALA A 8 -50.71 25.82 18.34
CA ALA A 8 -49.38 26.01 17.78
C ALA A 8 -48.46 24.85 18.19
N ILE A 9 -48.12 23.97 17.25
CA ILE A 9 -47.12 22.92 17.44
C ILE A 9 -45.74 23.59 17.39
N VAL A 10 -45.17 23.87 18.56
CA VAL A 10 -43.77 24.32 18.68
C VAL A 10 -42.87 23.10 18.48
N SER A 11 -42.43 22.91 17.23
CA SER A 11 -41.40 21.93 16.90
C SER A 11 -40.08 22.42 17.48
N THR A 12 -39.61 21.76 18.54
CA THR A 12 -38.30 22.05 19.13
C THR A 12 -37.22 21.52 18.20
N PHE A 13 -36.58 22.43 17.46
CA PHE A 13 -35.31 22.14 16.79
C PHE A 13 -34.27 21.82 17.87
N GLN A 14 -33.93 20.54 18.02
CA GLN A 14 -32.80 20.11 18.84
C GLN A 14 -31.52 20.61 18.18
N ILE A 15 -30.84 21.55 18.83
CA ILE A 15 -29.52 22.01 18.43
C ILE A 15 -28.53 20.98 18.97
N SER A 16 -28.04 20.11 18.09
CA SER A 16 -26.94 19.20 18.43
C SER A 16 -25.71 20.05 18.75
N THR A 17 -25.28 19.99 20.01
CA THR A 17 -23.99 20.55 20.41
C THR A 17 -22.90 19.66 19.80
N ALA A 18 -22.06 20.23 18.93
CA ALA A 18 -20.90 19.54 18.42
C ALA A 18 -20.00 19.16 19.60
N SER A 19 -19.88 17.87 19.87
CA SER A 19 -18.96 17.33 20.88
C SER A 19 -17.53 17.55 20.38
N ALA A 20 -16.75 18.37 21.08
CA ALA A 20 -15.34 18.63 20.77
C ALA A 20 -14.39 17.45 21.11
N HIS A 21 -14.93 16.23 21.25
CA HIS A 21 -14.11 15.03 21.48
C HIS A 21 -13.70 14.41 20.14
N PRO A 22 -12.44 13.97 19.98
CA PRO A 22 -12.03 13.23 18.79
C PRO A 22 -12.95 12.02 18.58
N LEU A 23 -13.37 11.79 17.34
CA LEU A 23 -14.13 10.62 16.94
C LEU A 23 -13.44 9.38 17.54
N PRO A 24 -14.12 8.50 18.28
CA PRO A 24 -13.47 7.32 18.87
C PRO A 24 -13.31 6.19 17.85
N GLY A 25 -12.58 5.15 18.24
CA GLY A 25 -12.39 3.94 17.43
C GLY A 25 -11.38 4.06 16.29
N ALA A 26 -11.48 3.15 15.32
CA ALA A 26 -10.55 3.01 14.20
C ALA A 26 -11.27 2.45 12.96
N ILE A 27 -10.62 2.61 11.81
CA ILE A 27 -11.00 1.96 10.56
C ILE A 27 -9.84 1.12 10.06
N PHE A 28 -10.14 0.12 9.25
CA PHE A 28 -9.13 -0.75 8.66
C PHE A 28 -9.44 -0.98 7.20
N THR A 29 -8.40 -1.00 6.39
CA THR A 29 -8.46 -1.58 5.05
C THR A 29 -8.38 -3.11 5.15
N THR A 30 -9.13 -3.77 4.28
CA THR A 30 -9.25 -5.23 4.18
C THR A 30 -9.53 -5.64 2.72
N LEU A 31 -9.58 -6.94 2.44
CA LEU A 31 -10.11 -7.45 1.17
C LEU A 31 -11.65 -7.41 1.17
N PRO A 32 -12.31 -7.41 0.00
CA PRO A 32 -13.77 -7.31 -0.07
C PRO A 32 -14.50 -8.51 0.56
N ASP A 33 -13.85 -9.67 0.61
CA ASP A 33 -14.35 -10.88 1.29
C ASP A 33 -14.05 -10.90 2.81
N GLY A 34 -13.30 -9.92 3.32
CA GLY A 34 -12.88 -9.85 4.71
C GLY A 34 -11.86 -10.91 5.14
N SER A 35 -11.31 -11.68 4.21
CA SER A 35 -10.39 -12.79 4.51
C SER A 35 -9.04 -12.33 5.08
N VAL A 36 -8.68 -11.05 4.85
CA VAL A 36 -7.45 -10.45 5.34
C VAL A 36 -7.78 -9.33 6.32
N VAL A 37 -7.36 -9.49 7.58
CA VAL A 37 -7.38 -8.40 8.55
C VAL A 37 -6.11 -7.56 8.36
N ASN A 38 -6.26 -6.25 8.18
CA ASN A 38 -5.13 -5.30 8.09
C ASN A 38 -4.16 -5.67 6.96
N GLY A 39 -4.71 -5.76 5.73
CA GLY A 39 -3.95 -6.25 4.58
C GLY A 39 -2.80 -5.33 4.18
N ASN A 40 -2.96 -4.02 4.40
CA ASN A 40 -2.01 -2.92 4.16
C ASN A 40 -1.40 -2.81 2.76
N ILE A 41 -1.40 -3.87 1.95
CA ILE A 41 -0.81 -3.98 0.63
C ILE A 41 -1.76 -4.83 -0.23
N TYR A 42 -2.30 -4.22 -1.27
CA TYR A 42 -3.31 -4.79 -2.15
C TYR A 42 -2.78 -4.89 -3.57
N THR A 43 -3.33 -5.82 -4.35
CA THR A 43 -2.97 -6.01 -5.75
C THR A 43 -3.58 -4.89 -6.59
N GLU A 44 -4.89 -4.69 -6.49
CA GLU A 44 -5.62 -3.68 -7.24
C GLU A 44 -6.35 -2.68 -6.33
N LYS A 45 -6.64 -1.48 -6.85
CA LYS A 45 -7.35 -0.43 -6.10
C LYS A 45 -8.75 -0.86 -5.62
N CYS A 46 -9.44 -1.67 -6.40
CA CYS A 46 -10.80 -2.14 -6.07
C CYS A 46 -10.83 -3.39 -5.18
N ASP A 47 -9.67 -4.00 -4.93
CA ASP A 47 -9.51 -5.02 -3.89
C ASP A 47 -9.42 -4.40 -2.49
N VAL A 48 -9.34 -3.07 -2.38
CA VAL A 48 -9.30 -2.38 -1.10
C VAL A 48 -10.73 -2.13 -0.64
N ALA A 49 -11.11 -2.72 0.50
CA ALA A 49 -12.36 -2.49 1.18
C ALA A 49 -12.14 -1.90 2.57
N LEU A 50 -13.12 -1.16 3.09
CA LEU A 50 -13.09 -0.53 4.39
C LEU A 50 -13.98 -1.29 5.38
N ASN A 51 -13.53 -1.45 6.63
CA ASN A 51 -14.32 -1.98 7.73
C ASN A 51 -14.05 -1.25 9.06
N GLY A 52 -14.94 -1.49 10.03
CA GLY A 52 -14.83 -0.95 11.40
C GLY A 52 -14.07 -1.85 12.39
N GLY A 53 -13.31 -2.84 11.90
CA GLY A 53 -12.53 -3.75 12.73
C GLY A 53 -13.31 -4.92 13.34
N PRO A 54 -12.64 -5.76 14.14
CA PRO A 54 -13.21 -6.99 14.69
C PRO A 54 -14.28 -6.72 15.77
N ARG A 55 -15.34 -7.53 15.72
CA ARG A 55 -16.43 -7.55 16.70
C ARG A 55 -16.01 -8.25 17.99
N ASN A 56 -15.27 -7.58 18.86
CA ASN A 56 -14.99 -8.06 20.21
C ASN A 56 -15.34 -7.01 21.27
N PRO A 57 -15.58 -7.41 22.54
CA PRO A 57 -15.96 -6.48 23.62
C PRO A 57 -14.88 -5.46 24.01
N GLN A 58 -13.63 -5.69 23.60
CA GLN A 58 -12.48 -4.83 23.93
C GLN A 58 -12.19 -3.81 22.83
N SER A 59 -12.84 -3.92 21.67
CA SER A 59 -12.68 -3.00 20.55
C SER A 59 -13.30 -1.64 20.89
N HIS A 60 -12.53 -0.58 20.70
CA HIS A 60 -13.07 0.77 20.65
C HIS A 60 -13.78 0.94 19.31
N HIS A 61 -15.10 0.82 19.30
CA HIS A 61 -15.86 0.92 18.06
C HIS A 61 -16.22 2.37 17.72
N LEU A 62 -16.53 2.60 16.45
CA LEU A 62 -17.11 3.85 15.99
C LEU A 62 -18.55 3.99 16.51
N PRO A 63 -19.02 5.21 16.81
CA PRO A 63 -20.40 5.43 17.21
C PRO A 63 -21.37 5.18 16.04
N ASP A 64 -22.64 4.95 16.37
CA ASP A 64 -23.69 4.93 15.35
C ASP A 64 -23.77 6.29 14.66
N GLY A 65 -23.94 6.30 13.34
CA GLY A 65 -23.91 7.52 12.54
C GLY A 65 -23.78 7.27 11.05
N VAL A 66 -23.81 8.36 10.28
CA VAL A 66 -23.55 8.38 8.84
C VAL A 66 -22.19 9.03 8.61
N TYR A 67 -21.40 8.41 7.74
CA TYR A 67 -20.01 8.78 7.53
C TYR A 67 -19.70 8.93 6.05
N ASP A 68 -18.97 10.00 5.74
CA ASP A 68 -18.43 10.27 4.41
C ASP A 68 -17.06 9.60 4.27
N VAL A 69 -16.74 9.16 3.06
CA VAL A 69 -15.50 8.43 2.75
C VAL A 69 -14.67 9.23 1.74
N ALA A 70 -13.35 9.20 1.88
CA ALA A 70 -12.43 9.75 0.89
C ALA A 70 -11.13 8.95 0.83
N VAL A 71 -10.41 9.12 -0.28
CA VAL A 71 -9.05 8.60 -0.47
C VAL A 71 -8.13 9.76 -0.86
N THR A 72 -6.98 9.85 -0.20
CA THR A 72 -5.96 10.87 -0.48
C THR A 72 -4.58 10.24 -0.66
N ASP A 73 -3.61 11.07 -1.06
CA ASP A 73 -2.20 10.75 -0.85
C ASP A 73 -1.87 10.60 0.65
N PRO A 74 -0.70 10.06 1.01
CA PRO A 74 -0.35 9.77 2.41
C PRO A 74 -0.30 11.02 3.30
N SER A 75 -0.05 12.20 2.73
CA SER A 75 -0.02 13.45 3.49
C SER A 75 -1.42 14.01 3.78
N GLY A 76 -2.46 13.51 3.09
CA GLY A 76 -3.82 14.05 3.19
C GLY A 76 -4.07 15.30 2.35
N LYS A 77 -3.11 15.75 1.54
CA LYS A 77 -3.17 17.03 0.83
C LYS A 77 -3.78 16.92 -0.57
N ILE A 78 -3.57 15.79 -1.24
CA ILE A 78 -4.04 15.53 -2.60
C ILE A 78 -5.21 14.56 -2.49
N LYS A 79 -6.38 15.03 -2.91
CA LYS A 79 -7.61 14.25 -2.99
C LYS A 79 -7.56 13.36 -4.23
N LEU A 80 -7.74 12.06 -4.05
CA LEU A 80 -7.66 11.05 -5.12
C LEU A 80 -9.01 10.40 -5.40
N GLY A 81 -9.89 10.36 -4.39
CA GLY A 81 -11.28 9.99 -4.55
C GLY A 81 -12.12 10.57 -3.42
N ILE A 82 -13.35 11.00 -3.73
CA ILE A 82 -14.29 11.61 -2.78
C ILE A 82 -15.61 10.85 -2.82
N GLY A 83 -16.29 10.77 -1.68
CA GLY A 83 -17.50 9.97 -1.48
C GLY A 83 -18.57 10.19 -2.54
N GLU A 84 -19.01 9.08 -3.14
CA GLU A 84 -20.24 8.97 -3.93
C GLU A 84 -21.34 8.24 -3.14
N ASP A 85 -20.94 7.46 -2.14
CA ASP A 85 -21.82 6.74 -1.22
C ASP A 85 -21.31 6.94 0.22
N VAL A 86 -22.15 6.61 1.20
CA VAL A 86 -21.88 6.78 2.64
C VAL A 86 -21.79 5.46 3.36
N VAL A 87 -21.08 5.45 4.48
CA VAL A 87 -21.12 4.34 5.43
C VAL A 87 -22.13 4.68 6.52
N THR A 88 -23.08 3.78 6.77
CA THR A 88 -24.00 3.90 7.92
C THR A 88 -23.65 2.85 8.97
N ILE A 89 -23.48 3.31 10.21
CA ILE A 89 -23.25 2.48 11.39
C ILE A 89 -24.49 2.56 12.27
N ALA A 90 -25.03 1.42 12.67
CA ALA A 90 -26.24 1.34 13.48
C ALA A 90 -26.20 0.16 14.47
N ASN A 91 -27.07 0.25 15.47
CA ASN A 91 -27.33 -0.75 16.52
C ASN A 91 -26.25 -0.85 17.60
N GLY A 92 -25.46 0.20 17.79
CA GLY A 92 -24.44 0.30 18.86
C GLY A 92 -23.32 -0.72 18.74
N ARG A 93 -23.14 -1.31 17.55
CA ARG A 93 -22.13 -2.35 17.31
C ARG A 93 -20.84 -1.80 16.75
N GLY A 94 -20.88 -0.58 16.20
CA GLY A 94 -19.75 0.19 15.69
C GLY A 94 -18.85 -0.49 14.64
N THR A 95 -19.31 -1.61 14.11
CA THR A 95 -18.68 -2.35 13.01
C THR A 95 -19.50 -2.22 11.74
N PHE A 96 -18.82 -1.96 10.63
CA PHE A 96 -19.38 -1.94 9.28
C PHE A 96 -18.46 -2.69 8.31
N GLY A 97 -18.96 -2.92 7.10
CA GLY A 97 -18.19 -3.53 6.02
C GLY A 97 -17.82 -5.01 6.23
N PRO A 98 -16.95 -5.55 5.37
CA PRO A 98 -16.16 -4.86 4.34
C PRO A 98 -16.99 -4.18 3.24
N ILE A 99 -16.59 -2.98 2.80
CA ILE A 99 -17.17 -2.28 1.63
C ILE A 99 -16.04 -1.80 0.73
N SER A 100 -16.04 -2.18 -0.56
CA SER A 100 -15.00 -1.74 -1.50
C SER A 100 -14.91 -0.21 -1.59
N LEU A 101 -13.69 0.33 -1.58
CA LEU A 101 -13.45 1.76 -1.76
C LEU A 101 -13.90 2.23 -3.15
N CYS A 102 -13.76 1.39 -4.19
CA CYS A 102 -14.26 1.72 -5.54
C CYS A 102 -15.79 1.85 -5.63
N LYS A 103 -16.52 1.37 -4.61
CA LYS A 103 -17.97 1.60 -4.48
C LYS A 103 -18.28 2.87 -3.69
N LEU A 104 -17.42 3.22 -2.73
CA LEU A 104 -17.64 4.34 -1.82
C LEU A 104 -17.19 5.69 -2.39
N VAL A 105 -16.14 5.70 -3.22
CA VAL A 105 -15.53 6.94 -3.73
C VAL A 105 -15.45 6.98 -5.25
N GLY A 106 -15.61 8.19 -5.79
CA GLY A 106 -15.42 8.55 -7.19
C GLY A 106 -14.13 9.38 -7.40
N PRO A 107 -13.46 9.29 -8.56
CA PRO A 107 -13.74 8.34 -9.64
C PRO A 107 -13.51 6.88 -9.22
N SER A 108 -14.03 5.93 -10.00
CA SER A 108 -13.87 4.49 -9.76
C SER A 108 -13.08 3.84 -10.92
N PRO A 109 -11.85 3.34 -10.67
CA PRO A 109 -11.10 3.44 -9.43
C PRO A 109 -10.62 4.88 -9.16
N TYR A 110 -10.35 5.19 -7.89
CA TYR A 110 -9.80 6.49 -7.47
C TYR A 110 -8.43 6.75 -8.10
N ASP A 111 -8.03 8.02 -8.16
CA ASP A 111 -6.82 8.46 -8.85
C ASP A 111 -5.54 7.84 -8.28
N THR A 112 -4.51 7.78 -9.10
CA THR A 112 -3.21 7.23 -8.68
C THR A 112 -2.49 8.21 -7.76
N THR A 113 -2.01 7.71 -6.62
CA THR A 113 -1.22 8.52 -5.69
C THR A 113 0.08 8.97 -6.35
N PRO A 114 0.52 10.23 -6.16
CA PRO A 114 1.83 10.68 -6.63
C PRO A 114 2.97 10.10 -5.77
N ASN A 115 2.65 9.43 -4.66
CA ASN A 115 3.65 8.72 -3.89
C ASN A 115 4.16 7.48 -4.67
N PRO A 116 5.46 7.41 -5.02
CA PRO A 116 5.99 6.33 -5.86
C PRO A 116 5.93 4.95 -5.19
N GLY A 117 5.75 4.90 -3.86
CA GLY A 117 5.55 3.65 -3.12
C GLY A 117 4.12 3.10 -3.19
N GLY A 118 3.23 3.72 -3.97
CA GLY A 118 1.83 3.30 -4.11
C GLY A 118 1.03 3.47 -2.83
N VAL A 119 1.41 4.41 -1.96
CA VAL A 119 0.79 4.61 -0.65
C VAL A 119 -0.37 5.60 -0.74
N TYR A 120 -1.46 5.25 -0.07
CA TYR A 120 -2.72 5.99 0.02
C TYR A 120 -3.15 6.14 1.48
N LYS A 121 -4.10 7.04 1.72
CA LYS A 121 -4.80 7.18 3.00
C LYS A 121 -6.30 7.15 2.76
N ALA A 122 -6.99 6.19 3.37
CA ALA A 122 -8.44 6.16 3.44
C ALA A 122 -8.92 7.03 4.61
N TRP A 123 -10.03 7.72 4.41
CA TRP A 123 -10.70 8.55 5.40
C TRP A 123 -12.12 8.06 5.61
N LEU A 124 -12.56 8.01 6.86
CA LEU A 124 -13.95 7.89 7.27
C LEU A 124 -14.22 9.03 8.24
N CYS A 125 -15.09 9.96 7.88
CA CYS A 125 -15.40 11.14 8.68
C CYS A 125 -16.89 11.19 8.98
N GLU A 126 -17.27 11.80 10.10
CA GLU A 126 -18.68 12.12 10.34
C GLU A 126 -19.23 12.92 9.15
N SER A 127 -20.49 12.65 8.78
CA SER A 127 -21.05 13.26 7.57
C SER A 127 -21.00 14.79 7.61
N GLY A 128 -20.49 15.38 6.53
CA GLY A 128 -20.23 16.81 6.41
C GLY A 128 -18.86 17.27 6.96
N GLN A 129 -18.06 16.39 7.57
CA GLN A 129 -16.78 16.71 8.22
C GLN A 129 -15.55 16.14 7.49
N LEU A 130 -15.64 15.85 6.19
CA LEU A 130 -14.50 15.35 5.42
C LEU A 130 -13.25 16.24 5.61
N PHE A 131 -12.14 15.61 5.98
CA PHE A 131 -10.82 16.23 6.23
C PHE A 131 -10.71 17.09 7.50
N VAL A 132 -11.74 17.12 8.36
CA VAL A 132 -11.64 17.68 9.70
C VAL A 132 -11.02 16.63 10.62
N HIS A 133 -9.75 16.79 10.95
CA HIS A 133 -8.95 15.72 11.58
C HIS A 133 -9.55 15.13 12.86
N HIS A 134 -10.24 15.92 13.69
CA HIS A 134 -10.85 15.40 14.92
C HIS A 134 -12.12 14.58 14.67
N ASP A 135 -12.80 14.79 13.54
CA ASP A 135 -14.05 14.11 13.16
C ASP A 135 -13.81 12.95 12.18
N CYS A 136 -12.55 12.58 11.98
CA CYS A 136 -12.15 11.57 11.02
C CYS A 136 -11.33 10.45 11.66
N LYS A 137 -11.49 9.26 11.09
CA LYS A 137 -10.52 8.16 11.17
C LYS A 137 -9.84 7.97 9.85
N THR A 138 -8.59 7.52 9.93
CA THR A 138 -7.79 7.25 8.75
C THR A 138 -7.06 5.92 8.89
N ASP A 139 -6.85 5.27 7.75
CA ASP A 139 -5.95 4.13 7.62
C ASP A 139 -5.08 4.31 6.38
N ASN A 140 -3.81 3.89 6.45
CA ASN A 140 -2.91 3.97 5.31
C ASN A 140 -2.78 2.59 4.66
N PHE A 141 -2.85 2.54 3.34
CA PHE A 141 -2.69 1.31 2.57
C PHE A 141 -1.79 1.52 1.37
N LYS A 142 -1.33 0.41 0.78
CA LYS A 142 -0.57 0.40 -0.45
C LYS A 142 -1.33 -0.37 -1.51
N VAL A 143 -1.30 0.13 -2.73
CA VAL A 143 -1.63 -0.67 -3.92
C VAL A 143 -0.32 -0.92 -4.62
N ARG A 144 -0.05 -2.18 -4.97
CA ARG A 144 1.17 -2.51 -5.72
C ARG A 144 1.17 -1.68 -7.01
N PRO A 145 2.32 -1.12 -7.41
CA PRO A 145 2.42 -0.51 -8.72
C PRO A 145 1.95 -1.54 -9.74
N SER A 146 1.03 -1.14 -10.62
CA SER A 146 0.69 -1.98 -11.76
C SER A 146 2.00 -2.30 -12.48
N ALA A 147 2.24 -3.58 -12.76
CA ALA A 147 3.37 -3.92 -13.61
C ALA A 147 3.25 -3.08 -14.88
N PRO A 148 4.37 -2.53 -15.41
CA PRO A 148 4.34 -1.93 -16.74
C PRO A 148 3.58 -2.90 -17.65
N PRO A 149 2.60 -2.43 -18.43
CA PRO A 149 1.80 -3.31 -19.27
C PRO A 149 2.79 -4.23 -19.97
N SER A 150 2.69 -5.54 -19.72
CA SER A 150 3.55 -6.50 -20.41
C SER A 150 3.43 -6.14 -21.86
N VAL A 151 4.53 -5.68 -22.45
CA VAL A 151 4.60 -5.45 -23.89
C VAL A 151 4.27 -6.81 -24.44
N VAL A 152 3.01 -7.03 -24.85
CA VAL A 152 2.63 -8.23 -25.57
C VAL A 152 3.65 -8.25 -26.69
N PRO A 153 4.57 -9.24 -26.73
CA PRO A 153 5.53 -9.27 -27.80
C PRO A 153 4.68 -9.27 -29.06
N THR A 154 4.81 -8.20 -29.85
CA THR A 154 4.17 -8.07 -31.15
C THR A 154 4.33 -9.44 -31.79
N PRO A 155 3.24 -10.12 -32.23
CA PRO A 155 3.38 -11.47 -32.76
C PRO A 155 4.50 -11.39 -33.80
N ILE A 156 5.61 -12.06 -33.49
CA ILE A 156 6.71 -12.20 -34.43
C ILE A 156 6.02 -12.78 -35.67
N PRO A 157 6.05 -12.11 -36.84
CA PRO A 157 5.46 -12.68 -38.03
C PRO A 157 6.08 -14.08 -38.16
N SER A 158 5.20 -15.09 -38.14
CA SER A 158 5.60 -16.48 -38.35
C SER A 158 6.53 -16.49 -39.55
N PRO A 159 7.74 -17.10 -39.49
CA PRO A 159 8.59 -17.16 -40.66
C PRO A 159 7.77 -17.83 -41.75
N THR A 160 7.43 -17.07 -42.79
CA THR A 160 6.90 -17.61 -44.03
C THR A 160 7.91 -18.64 -44.48
N SER A 161 7.52 -19.91 -44.49
CA SER A 161 8.36 -21.01 -44.95
C SER A 161 9.01 -20.60 -46.28
N PRO A 162 10.35 -20.60 -46.38
CA PRO A 162 11.01 -20.37 -47.65
C PRO A 162 10.49 -21.41 -48.65
N PRO A 163 10.17 -21.04 -49.91
CA PRO A 163 9.88 -22.05 -50.92
C PRO A 163 11.06 -23.00 -51.01
N THR A 164 10.77 -24.30 -50.92
CA THR A 164 11.72 -25.40 -51.06
C THR A 164 12.66 -25.13 -52.23
N ALA A 165 13.90 -24.75 -51.93
CA ALA A 165 14.93 -24.57 -52.92
C ALA A 165 15.24 -25.94 -53.53
N LEU A 166 15.01 -26.09 -54.83
CA LEU A 166 15.51 -27.23 -55.60
C LEU A 166 17.03 -27.24 -55.49
N ILE A 167 17.58 -28.35 -55.00
CA ILE A 167 19.01 -28.58 -54.81
C ILE A 167 19.71 -28.55 -56.19
N PRO A 168 20.63 -27.60 -56.46
CA PRO A 168 21.54 -27.74 -57.58
C PRO A 168 22.68 -28.74 -57.22
N PRO A 169 23.22 -29.48 -58.21
CA PRO A 169 24.22 -30.51 -57.97
C PRO A 169 25.56 -29.94 -57.51
N ALA A 170 26.27 -30.76 -56.73
CA ALA A 170 27.53 -30.46 -56.08
C ALA A 170 28.61 -29.90 -57.03
N VAL A 171 29.19 -28.77 -56.64
CA VAL A 171 30.40 -28.21 -57.26
C VAL A 171 31.58 -28.47 -56.32
N ALA A 172 32.69 -28.88 -56.92
CA ALA A 172 33.87 -29.44 -56.29
C ALA A 172 34.61 -28.50 -55.32
N THR A 173 35.16 -29.12 -54.29
CA THR A 173 36.08 -28.61 -53.26
C THR A 173 37.37 -28.01 -53.86
N PRO A 174 37.81 -26.83 -53.39
CA PRO A 174 39.22 -26.46 -53.43
C PRO A 174 39.95 -26.73 -52.09
N THR A 175 41.19 -27.19 -52.29
CA THR A 175 42.30 -27.57 -51.40
C THR A 175 42.67 -26.54 -50.31
N PRO A 176 43.21 -26.97 -49.14
CA PRO A 176 43.59 -26.07 -48.05
C PRO A 176 44.98 -25.43 -48.23
N GLU A 177 45.10 -24.13 -47.92
CA GLU A 177 46.38 -23.43 -47.69
C GLU A 177 46.59 -23.15 -46.19
N VAL A 178 47.83 -23.36 -45.74
CA VAL A 178 48.37 -23.24 -44.36
C VAL A 178 49.77 -22.63 -44.50
N PRO A 179 50.39 -21.95 -43.51
CA PRO A 179 50.01 -20.73 -42.77
C PRO A 179 51.17 -19.69 -42.74
N THR A 180 50.97 -18.48 -42.19
CA THR A 180 52.12 -17.67 -41.71
C THR A 180 51.85 -17.08 -40.32
N GLN A 181 52.78 -17.37 -39.42
CA GLN A 181 52.82 -17.04 -38.00
C GLN A 181 53.15 -15.56 -37.76
N LEU A 182 52.62 -14.99 -36.68
CA LEU A 182 53.05 -13.71 -36.10
C LEU A 182 53.88 -13.99 -34.82
N PRO A 183 55.06 -13.37 -34.62
CA PRO A 183 56.01 -13.79 -33.59
C PRO A 183 55.64 -13.34 -32.17
N LYS A 184 56.01 -14.19 -31.19
CA LYS A 184 56.15 -13.85 -29.76
C LYS A 184 57.58 -13.35 -29.47
N SER A 185 57.69 -12.28 -28.69
CA SER A 185 58.87 -11.89 -27.90
C SER A 185 58.31 -11.24 -26.63
N GLY A 186 58.57 -11.62 -25.38
CA GLY A 186 59.70 -12.34 -24.79
C GLY A 186 60.44 -11.38 -23.86
N GLY A 187 60.19 -11.43 -22.54
CA GLY A 187 60.96 -10.70 -21.52
C GLY A 187 60.27 -10.55 -20.14
N GLU A 188 60.51 -11.51 -19.24
CA GLU A 188 60.36 -11.47 -17.77
C GLU A 188 61.67 -12.04 -17.17
N PRO A 189 62.00 -11.96 -15.85
CA PRO A 189 61.72 -11.00 -14.76
C PRO A 189 63.04 -10.62 -14.00
N PRO A 190 63.02 -10.02 -12.77
CA PRO A 190 62.85 -10.83 -11.55
C PRO A 190 61.77 -10.24 -10.61
N SER A 191 60.80 -11.00 -10.11
CA SER A 191 60.89 -12.04 -9.08
C SER A 191 61.64 -11.58 -7.82
N ASN A 192 60.91 -10.97 -6.88
CA ASN A 192 61.13 -11.16 -5.44
C ASN A 192 59.75 -11.37 -4.82
N GLY A 193 59.47 -12.62 -4.47
CA GLY A 193 58.14 -13.11 -4.17
C GLY A 193 57.66 -12.90 -2.74
N ASN A 194 56.35 -13.07 -2.62
CA ASN A 194 55.72 -13.74 -1.50
C ASN A 194 54.33 -14.18 -1.95
N ASP A 195 54.19 -15.49 -1.90
CA ASP A 195 53.05 -16.30 -2.27
C ASP A 195 51.79 -15.98 -1.45
N VAL A 196 50.66 -16.06 -2.17
CA VAL A 196 49.41 -16.75 -1.79
C VAL A 196 48.63 -16.13 -0.62
N LEU A 197 47.49 -15.48 -0.92
CA LEU A 197 46.15 -16.11 -0.89
C LEU A 197 45.03 -15.05 -0.92
N GLY A 198 44.12 -15.17 -1.89
CA GLY A 198 42.68 -14.99 -1.62
C GLY A 198 42.09 -13.58 -1.62
N THR A 199 41.37 -13.30 -2.72
CA THR A 199 39.99 -12.81 -2.67
C THR A 199 39.73 -11.34 -2.29
N LYS A 200 39.37 -10.60 -3.35
CA LYS A 200 38.52 -9.40 -3.44
C LYS A 200 37.60 -9.14 -2.24
N PHE A 201 37.50 -7.89 -1.78
CA PHE A 201 36.30 -7.04 -1.84
C PHE A 201 36.61 -5.66 -1.21
N PHE A 202 36.34 -4.58 -1.97
CA PHE A 202 36.43 -3.20 -1.50
C PHE A 202 35.32 -2.90 -0.48
N LEU A 203 35.67 -2.30 0.66
CA LEU A 203 34.72 -1.86 1.68
C LEU A 203 35.24 -0.59 2.36
N VAL A 204 34.76 0.58 1.96
CA VAL A 204 34.80 1.91 2.65
C VAL A 204 33.71 2.76 1.93
N ALA A 205 32.75 3.48 2.53
CA ALA A 205 32.70 4.26 3.76
C ALA A 205 31.27 4.45 4.34
N GLY A 206 31.22 4.85 5.62
CA GLY A 206 30.13 5.60 6.26
C GLY A 206 29.22 4.74 7.15
N GLY A 207 29.22 4.77 8.49
CA GLY A 207 29.56 5.83 9.42
C GLY A 207 28.28 6.40 10.04
N SER A 208 27.80 5.83 11.17
CA SER A 208 26.99 6.54 12.17
C SER A 208 26.94 5.80 13.51
N ILE A 209 26.99 6.60 14.56
CA ILE A 209 27.40 6.32 15.93
C ILE A 209 26.27 5.71 16.76
N LEU A 210 26.60 4.70 17.57
CA LEU A 210 25.75 4.10 18.59
C LEU A 210 26.02 4.80 19.94
N SER A 211 25.01 5.48 20.49
CA SER A 211 25.11 6.12 21.82
C SER A 211 24.51 5.22 22.90
N LEU A 212 25.38 4.74 23.79
CA LEU A 212 25.07 4.07 25.06
C LEU A 212 25.00 5.10 26.20
N LEU A 213 23.87 5.20 26.90
CA LEU A 213 23.68 5.63 28.30
C LEU A 213 22.30 5.05 28.68
N GLY A 214 22.12 4.13 29.63
CA GLY A 214 22.64 4.08 30.99
C GLY A 214 21.53 4.52 31.95
N GLY A 215 20.68 3.61 32.40
CA GLY A 215 19.56 3.91 33.31
C GLY A 215 18.93 2.67 33.94
N PHE A 216 19.55 2.15 34.99
CA PHE A 216 18.97 1.15 35.88
C PHE A 216 17.81 1.76 36.67
N VAL A 217 16.61 1.17 36.59
CA VAL A 217 15.56 1.36 37.62
C VAL A 217 15.22 -0.01 38.21
N ALA A 218 15.54 -0.13 39.49
CA ALA A 218 15.41 -1.33 40.29
C ALA A 218 13.95 -1.73 40.51
N TRP A 219 13.66 -3.00 40.26
CA TRP A 219 12.40 -3.67 40.58
C TRP A 219 12.39 -4.08 42.06
N ARG A 220 11.56 -3.44 42.89
CA ARG A 220 11.29 -3.91 44.26
C ARG A 220 10.16 -4.95 44.23
N ARG A 221 10.52 -6.21 44.44
CA ARG A 221 9.62 -7.27 44.92
C ARG A 221 9.20 -6.95 46.36
N LYS A 222 7.90 -6.86 46.63
CA LYS A 222 7.35 -7.07 47.97
C LYS A 222 6.65 -8.42 47.99
N SER A 223 7.27 -9.39 48.65
CA SER A 223 6.61 -10.59 49.15
C SER A 223 7.16 -10.81 50.56
N LEU A 224 6.29 -10.67 51.55
CA LEU A 224 6.47 -11.17 52.91
C LEU A 224 5.11 -11.72 53.32
N GLY A 225 5.08 -13.00 53.66
CA GLY A 225 3.94 -13.66 54.28
C GLY A 225 4.11 -13.80 55.79
N VAL A 226 3.01 -14.27 56.41
CA VAL A 226 2.89 -14.91 57.73
C VAL A 226 3.11 -14.02 58.96
N PHE A 227 2.01 -13.61 59.61
CA PHE A 227 1.38 -14.28 60.77
C PHE A 227 -0.11 -13.95 60.79
#